data_AF-A0A0F9R237-F1
#
_entry.id   AF-A0A0F9R237-F1
#
_cell.length_a   1.000
_cell.length_b   1.000
_cell.length_c   1.000
_cell.angle_alpha   90.00
_cell.angle_beta   90.00
_cell.angle_gamma   90.00
#
_symmetry.space_group_name_H-M   'P 1'
#
loop_
_entity.id
_entity.type
_entity.pdbx_description
1 polymer ?
#
loop_
_entity_poly.entity_id
_entity_poly.type
_entity_poly.pdbx_seq_one_letter_code
_entity_poly.pdbx_strand_id
1 'polypeptide(L)'
;MSTPWGRIQQVDVYERGIAFVHTGSHGGVRVSPSYAKKHLSPLAIERGTRWGGSDTYLYYEEDCQWAIVAWELPHLWDKFFSYAHEKTAVQQREFLAGTLAHWEPEYAIQMGIIDLQNPPEIFCHGNHDSGQPLTGKPIVSVNGSKSIVCDICGETILDNVSTPLPFTRVTAKFRGTEHVGTTLPVNSRYAWAGTWHFGWESDNLPTQVAVDIHVENCKARSTVLEIPVAWDFGEIYFERADQLLEDDRAYDTN
;
A
#
# COMPACT_ATOMS: atom_id res chain seq x y z
N MET A 1 21.25 21.36 8.27
CA MET A 1 20.35 21.16 7.12
C MET A 1 19.07 20.51 7.64
N SER A 2 17.90 20.98 7.20
CA SER A 2 16.59 20.44 7.60
C SER A 2 16.03 19.52 6.53
N THR A 3 15.19 18.59 6.95
CA THR A 3 14.36 17.70 6.14
C THR A 3 12.88 17.97 6.48
N PRO A 4 11.92 17.35 5.78
CA PRO A 4 10.51 17.37 6.20
C PRO A 4 10.29 16.88 7.64
N TRP A 5 11.17 15.99 8.13
CA TRP A 5 11.10 15.35 9.45
C TRP A 5 12.03 16.01 10.48
N GLY A 6 12.48 17.23 10.23
CA GLY A 6 13.27 18.02 11.17
C GLY A 6 14.77 18.07 10.87
N ARG A 7 15.58 18.20 11.92
CA ARG A 7 17.03 18.42 11.75
C ARG A 7 17.75 17.09 11.53
N ILE A 8 18.57 17.05 10.49
CA ILE A 8 19.48 15.92 10.23
C ILE A 8 20.45 15.74 11.39
N GLN A 9 20.55 14.51 11.89
CA GLN A 9 21.49 14.07 12.91
C GLN A 9 22.62 13.23 12.31
N GLN A 10 22.30 12.34 11.37
CA GLN A 10 23.26 11.50 10.64
C GLN A 10 22.89 11.42 9.15
N VAL A 11 23.90 11.19 8.29
CA VAL A 11 23.73 11.01 6.85
C VAL A 11 24.58 9.83 6.39
N ASP A 12 23.95 8.83 5.80
CA ASP A 12 24.62 7.72 5.15
C ASP A 12 24.59 7.95 3.64
N VAL A 13 25.74 8.37 3.10
CA VAL A 13 25.84 8.68 1.67
C VAL A 13 25.91 7.38 0.87
N TYR A 14 24.85 7.08 0.13
CA TYR A 14 24.83 5.94 -0.78
C TYR A 14 25.68 6.25 -2.01
N GLU A 15 25.44 7.36 -2.68
CA GLU A 15 26.37 7.87 -3.70
C GLU A 15 26.14 9.36 -3.96
N ARG A 16 26.88 9.94 -4.90
CA ARG A 16 26.73 11.37 -5.18
C ARG A 16 25.32 11.67 -5.69
N GLY A 17 24.54 12.33 -4.85
CA GLY A 17 23.17 12.75 -5.18
C GLY A 17 22.07 11.92 -4.53
N ILE A 18 22.41 10.87 -3.77
CA ILE A 18 21.47 10.08 -2.97
C ILE A 18 22.09 9.69 -1.63
N ALA A 19 21.34 9.91 -0.56
CA ALA A 19 21.77 9.55 0.80
C ALA A 19 20.57 9.21 1.66
N PHE A 20 20.76 8.33 2.62
CA PHE A 20 19.83 8.17 3.73
C PHE A 20 20.10 9.25 4.77
N VAL A 21 19.07 9.89 5.28
CA VAL A 21 19.16 10.94 6.30
C VAL A 21 18.40 10.50 7.54
N HIS A 22 19.05 10.61 8.69
CA HIS A 22 18.47 10.26 9.99
C HIS A 22 18.13 11.55 10.74
N THR A 23 16.92 11.64 11.31
CA THR A 23 16.49 12.70 12.22
C THR A 23 16.14 12.13 13.60
N GLY A 24 15.78 13.00 14.55
CA GLY A 24 15.48 12.57 15.92
C GLY A 24 14.17 11.80 16.09
N SER A 25 13.36 11.66 15.05
CA SER A 25 12.12 10.89 15.09
C SER A 25 12.02 9.85 13.98
N HIS A 26 12.39 10.22 12.75
CA HIS A 26 12.31 9.38 11.54
C HIS A 26 13.54 9.63 10.66
N GLY A 27 13.59 8.96 9.52
CA GLY A 27 14.58 9.21 8.50
C GLY A 27 13.98 9.11 7.10
N GLY A 28 14.85 8.84 6.14
CA GLY A 28 14.43 8.53 4.80
C GLY A 28 15.49 8.80 3.75
N VAL A 29 15.12 8.57 2.50
CA VAL A 29 16.00 8.74 1.35
C VAL A 29 15.88 10.16 0.84
N ARG A 30 17.01 10.85 0.75
CA ARG A 30 17.14 12.15 0.11
C ARG A 30 17.81 12.00 -1.24
N VAL A 31 17.14 12.46 -2.30
CA VAL A 31 17.61 12.41 -3.69
C VAL A 31 17.72 13.82 -4.27
N SER A 32 18.87 14.15 -4.86
CA SER A 32 19.08 15.43 -5.55
C SER A 32 18.32 15.49 -6.88
N PRO A 33 17.89 16.67 -7.35
CA PRO A 33 17.13 16.79 -8.60
C PRO A 33 17.81 16.20 -9.83
N SER A 34 19.12 16.41 -9.96
CA SER A 34 19.89 15.90 -11.10
C SER A 34 20.02 14.38 -11.07
N TYR A 35 20.14 13.81 -9.87
CA TYR A 35 20.16 12.36 -9.68
C TYR A 35 18.80 11.75 -9.99
N ALA A 36 17.73 12.29 -9.39
CA ALA A 36 16.36 11.86 -9.62
C ALA A 36 16.00 11.86 -11.11
N LYS A 37 16.27 12.97 -11.81
CA LYS A 37 16.00 13.09 -13.25
C LYS A 37 16.75 12.06 -14.11
N LYS A 38 17.92 11.61 -13.66
CA LYS A 38 18.77 10.67 -14.40
C LYS A 38 18.41 9.21 -14.12
N HIS A 39 17.97 8.92 -12.90
CA HIS A 39 17.93 7.54 -12.38
C HIS A 39 16.54 7.06 -11.95
N LEU A 40 15.58 7.96 -11.73
CA LEU A 40 14.23 7.60 -11.29
C LEU A 40 13.22 7.81 -12.42
N SER A 41 12.21 6.96 -12.49
CA SER A 41 11.04 7.18 -13.35
C SER A 41 10.31 8.49 -13.00
N PRO A 42 9.58 9.10 -13.97
CA PRO A 42 8.73 10.25 -13.68
C PRO A 42 7.73 10.01 -12.54
N LEU A 43 7.25 8.77 -12.41
CA LEU A 43 6.32 8.37 -11.38
C LEU A 43 6.98 8.38 -9.99
N ALA A 44 8.17 7.81 -9.85
CA ALA A 44 8.93 7.88 -8.60
C ALA A 44 9.20 9.35 -8.21
N ILE A 45 9.57 10.20 -9.18
CA ILE A 45 9.81 11.64 -8.96
C ILE A 45 8.55 12.36 -8.44
N GLU A 46 7.37 11.99 -8.93
CA GLU A 46 6.09 12.58 -8.51
C GLU A 46 5.76 12.26 -7.05
N ARG A 47 6.12 11.06 -6.57
CA ARG A 47 5.86 10.62 -5.19
C ARG A 47 6.80 11.25 -4.16
N GLY A 48 7.96 11.74 -4.59
CA GLY A 48 8.95 12.34 -3.70
C GLY A 48 8.53 13.69 -3.11
N THR A 49 8.65 13.86 -1.79
CA THR A 49 8.38 15.13 -1.11
C THR A 49 9.47 16.16 -1.42
N ARG A 50 9.09 17.27 -2.04
CA ARG A 50 10.02 18.38 -2.34
C ARG A 50 10.32 19.19 -1.10
N TRP A 51 11.60 19.28 -0.72
CA TRP A 51 12.01 20.07 0.44
C TRP A 51 13.40 20.68 0.27
N GLY A 52 13.57 21.89 0.81
CA GLY A 52 14.78 22.68 0.68
C GLY A 52 14.53 24.01 -0.03
N GLY A 53 15.48 24.94 0.11
CA GLY A 53 15.44 26.26 -0.54
C GLY A 53 15.86 26.18 -2.00
N SER A 54 16.98 26.83 -2.34
CA SER A 54 17.52 26.88 -3.72
C SER A 54 17.87 25.52 -4.31
N ASP A 55 18.26 24.56 -3.47
CA ASP A 55 18.48 23.16 -3.85
C ASP A 55 17.35 22.30 -3.29
N THR A 56 16.20 22.29 -3.96
CA THR A 56 15.05 21.47 -3.54
C THR A 56 15.36 20.00 -3.79
N TYR A 57 15.56 19.20 -2.74
CA TYR A 57 15.72 17.75 -2.85
C TYR A 57 14.35 17.06 -2.85
N LEU A 58 14.32 15.80 -3.30
CA LEU A 58 13.20 14.88 -3.09
C LEU A 58 13.49 14.02 -1.87
N TYR A 59 12.49 13.86 -1.01
CA TYR A 59 12.55 13.06 0.20
C TYR A 59 11.50 11.95 0.17
N TYR A 60 11.91 10.76 0.57
CA TYR A 60 11.09 9.56 0.66
C TYR A 60 11.24 9.01 2.09
N GLU A 61 10.15 8.98 2.83
CA GLU A 61 10.09 8.55 4.24
C GLU A 61 10.56 7.08 4.44
N GLU A 62 11.18 6.80 5.58
CA GLU A 62 11.88 5.55 5.92
C GLU A 62 10.98 4.33 6.15
N ASP A 63 9.76 4.50 6.63
CA ASP A 63 8.85 3.38 6.91
C ASP A 63 8.05 2.98 5.65
N CYS A 64 7.75 3.94 4.77
CA CYS A 64 6.88 3.72 3.61
C CYS A 64 7.56 3.93 2.25
N GLN A 65 8.10 5.13 2.01
CA GLN A 65 8.39 5.61 0.66
C GLN A 65 9.79 5.26 0.14
N TRP A 66 10.73 4.90 1.02
CA TRP A 66 12.08 4.52 0.62
C TRP A 66 12.09 3.37 -0.40
N ALA A 67 11.09 2.48 -0.31
CA ALA A 67 10.95 1.32 -1.17
C ALA A 67 10.75 1.70 -2.65
N ILE A 68 10.19 2.88 -2.95
CA ILE A 68 10.10 3.43 -4.31
C ILE A 68 11.52 3.59 -4.89
N VAL A 69 12.40 4.25 -4.12
CA VAL A 69 13.76 4.55 -4.56
C VAL A 69 14.60 3.27 -4.64
N ALA A 70 14.44 2.38 -3.67
CA ALA A 70 15.14 1.10 -3.68
C ALA A 70 14.72 0.24 -4.89
N TRP A 71 13.43 0.19 -5.24
CA TRP A 71 12.95 -0.56 -6.40
C TRP A 71 13.57 -0.08 -7.72
N GLU A 72 13.68 1.24 -7.90
CA GLU A 72 14.26 1.86 -9.10
C GLU A 72 15.80 1.72 -9.17
N LEU A 73 16.46 1.51 -8.04
CA LEU A 73 17.93 1.51 -7.93
C LEU A 73 18.47 0.16 -7.39
N PRO A 74 18.33 -0.95 -8.14
CA PRO A 74 18.78 -2.27 -7.68
C PRO A 74 20.29 -2.36 -7.42
N HIS A 75 21.09 -1.51 -8.07
CA HIS A 75 22.52 -1.42 -7.84
C HIS A 75 22.90 -0.84 -6.46
N LEU A 76 21.93 -0.29 -5.72
CA LEU A 76 22.11 0.23 -4.35
C LEU A 76 21.49 -0.68 -3.28
N TRP A 77 20.96 -1.85 -3.64
CA TRP A 77 20.30 -2.74 -2.66
C TRP A 77 21.22 -3.13 -1.51
N ASP A 78 22.51 -3.33 -1.73
CA ASP A 78 23.47 -3.61 -0.64
C ASP A 78 23.52 -2.50 0.43
N LYS A 79 23.17 -1.26 0.06
CA LYS A 79 23.13 -0.11 0.99
C LYS A 79 21.77 0.04 1.65
N PHE A 80 20.69 -0.18 0.90
CA PHE A 80 19.33 -0.16 1.43
C PHE A 80 19.09 -1.29 2.44
N PHE A 81 19.65 -2.47 2.18
CA PHE A 81 19.47 -3.67 3.00
C PHE A 81 20.67 -3.95 3.90
N SER A 82 21.53 -2.96 4.18
CA SER A 82 22.75 -3.17 4.98
C SER A 82 22.47 -3.68 6.39
N TYR A 83 21.32 -3.31 6.96
CA TYR A 83 20.86 -3.72 8.29
C TYR A 83 19.73 -4.75 8.25
N ALA A 84 19.25 -5.11 7.06
CA ALA A 84 18.08 -5.94 6.88
C ALA A 84 18.44 -7.45 6.88
N HIS A 85 17.47 -8.31 7.15
CA HIS A 85 17.65 -9.76 7.17
C HIS A 85 17.67 -10.36 5.75
N GLU A 86 17.12 -9.65 4.78
CA GLU A 86 17.05 -10.02 3.36
C GLU A 86 18.43 -9.92 2.70
N LYS A 87 19.08 -11.07 2.52
CA LYS A 87 20.46 -11.14 2.00
C LYS A 87 20.54 -11.37 0.50
N THR A 88 19.48 -11.86 -0.13
CA THR A 88 19.47 -12.17 -1.57
C THR A 88 18.62 -11.18 -2.34
N ALA A 89 18.97 -10.96 -3.61
CA ALA A 89 18.20 -10.11 -4.52
C ALA A 89 16.73 -10.55 -4.66
N VAL A 90 16.43 -11.85 -4.53
CA VAL A 90 15.06 -12.35 -4.56
C VAL A 90 14.29 -11.91 -3.32
N GLN A 91 14.84 -12.15 -2.13
CA GLN A 91 14.22 -11.73 -0.86
C GLN A 91 14.03 -10.22 -0.78
N GLN A 92 15.03 -9.45 -1.21
CA GLN A 92 14.96 -7.98 -1.26
C GLN A 92 13.86 -7.52 -2.20
N ARG A 93 13.73 -8.15 -3.36
CA ARG A 93 12.68 -7.82 -4.33
C ARG A 93 11.28 -8.14 -3.78
N GLU A 94 11.11 -9.29 -3.15
CA GLU A 94 9.84 -9.69 -2.52
C GLU A 94 9.47 -8.73 -1.38
N PHE A 95 10.44 -8.38 -0.53
CA PHE A 95 10.26 -7.40 0.53
C PHE A 95 9.81 -6.04 -0.03
N LEU A 96 10.53 -5.50 -1.02
CA LEU A 96 10.15 -4.23 -1.65
C LEU A 96 8.77 -4.29 -2.28
N ALA A 97 8.41 -5.39 -2.95
CA ALA A 97 7.08 -5.55 -3.52
C ALA A 97 6.00 -5.53 -2.43
N GLY A 98 6.22 -6.19 -1.29
CA GLY A 98 5.33 -6.15 -0.14
C GLY A 98 5.20 -4.75 0.47
N THR A 99 6.32 -4.06 0.71
CA THR A 99 6.33 -2.68 1.22
C THR A 99 5.60 -1.72 0.28
N LEU A 100 5.86 -1.81 -1.03
CA LEU A 100 5.20 -0.99 -2.04
C LEU A 100 3.71 -1.31 -2.15
N ALA A 101 3.32 -2.57 -2.06
CA ALA A 101 1.91 -2.95 -2.00
C ALA A 101 1.19 -2.39 -0.80
N HIS A 102 1.85 -2.37 0.35
CA HIS A 102 1.24 -1.88 1.56
C HIS A 102 1.15 -0.35 1.61
N TRP A 103 2.25 0.35 1.31
CA TRP A 103 2.38 1.78 1.55
C TRP A 103 2.25 2.66 0.31
N GLU A 104 2.64 2.17 -0.86
CA GLU A 104 2.66 2.92 -2.12
C GLU A 104 1.96 2.15 -3.26
N PRO A 105 0.70 1.75 -3.04
CA PRO A 105 0.06 0.76 -3.89
C PRO A 105 -0.25 1.23 -5.30
N GLU A 106 -0.59 2.51 -5.45
CA GLU A 106 -0.83 3.09 -6.77
C GLU A 106 0.45 3.05 -7.61
N TYR A 107 1.58 3.39 -6.99
CA TYR A 107 2.89 3.25 -7.62
C TYR A 107 3.15 1.80 -8.02
N ALA A 108 2.88 0.86 -7.11
CA ALA A 108 3.07 -0.56 -7.37
C ALA A 108 2.21 -1.10 -8.53
N ILE A 109 0.95 -0.68 -8.62
CA ILE A 109 0.05 -1.01 -9.74
C ILE A 109 0.57 -0.39 -11.05
N GLN A 110 0.90 0.91 -11.03
CA GLN A 110 1.37 1.64 -12.22
C GLN A 110 2.70 1.09 -12.76
N MET A 111 3.55 0.57 -11.88
CA MET A 111 4.81 -0.07 -12.24
C MET A 111 4.66 -1.55 -12.59
N GLY A 112 3.45 -2.13 -12.53
CA GLY A 112 3.20 -3.54 -12.78
C GLY A 112 3.89 -4.47 -11.77
N ILE A 113 4.14 -3.97 -10.55
CA ILE A 113 4.71 -4.73 -9.43
C ILE A 113 3.63 -5.61 -8.81
N ILE A 114 2.42 -5.06 -8.72
CA ILE A 114 1.21 -5.78 -8.30
C ILE A 114 0.39 -6.02 -9.55
N ASP A 115 0.06 -7.28 -9.78
CA ASP A 115 -1.04 -7.65 -10.64
C ASP A 115 -2.33 -7.60 -9.80
N LEU A 116 -3.29 -6.74 -10.15
CA LEU A 116 -4.56 -6.67 -9.43
C LEU A 116 -5.36 -7.97 -9.52
N GLN A 117 -5.12 -8.77 -10.57
CA GLN A 117 -5.72 -10.10 -10.74
C GLN A 117 -5.01 -11.18 -9.91
N ASN A 118 -3.75 -10.92 -9.52
CA ASN A 118 -2.92 -11.83 -8.72
C ASN A 118 -2.04 -11.01 -7.74
N PRO A 119 -2.63 -10.39 -6.71
CA PRO A 119 -1.83 -9.57 -5.80
C PRO A 119 -0.79 -10.46 -5.09
N PRO A 120 0.43 -9.93 -4.81
CA PRO A 120 1.38 -10.65 -3.99
C PRO A 120 0.76 -10.93 -2.61
N GLU A 121 1.05 -12.08 -2.02
CA GLU A 121 0.64 -12.38 -0.66
C GLU A 121 1.18 -11.28 0.26
N ILE A 122 0.30 -10.59 0.99
CA ILE A 122 0.73 -9.60 1.98
C ILE A 122 1.39 -10.36 3.12
N PHE A 123 2.54 -9.87 3.58
CA PHE A 123 3.24 -10.38 4.76
C PHE A 123 2.98 -9.41 5.93
N CYS A 124 2.65 -9.93 7.11
CA CYS A 124 2.54 -9.09 8.31
C CYS A 124 3.95 -8.79 8.84
N HIS A 125 4.31 -7.50 8.88
CA HIS A 125 5.58 -7.01 9.43
C HIS A 125 5.48 -6.69 10.94
N GLY A 126 4.77 -7.51 11.71
CA GLY A 126 4.87 -7.47 13.17
C GLY A 126 6.31 -7.80 13.62
N ASN A 127 6.65 -7.51 14.88
CA ASN A 127 7.99 -7.64 15.52
C ASN A 127 8.64 -9.06 15.50
N HIS A 128 8.19 -9.97 14.65
CA HIS A 128 8.68 -11.35 14.54
C HIS A 128 9.09 -11.70 13.11
N ASP A 129 10.41 -11.80 12.90
CA ASP A 129 11.14 -12.37 11.74
C ASP A 129 10.64 -13.77 11.34
N SER A 130 9.49 -13.88 10.70
CA SER A 130 9.01 -15.18 10.23
C SER A 130 8.94 -15.29 8.72
N GLY A 131 8.87 -14.18 7.95
CA GLY A 131 8.86 -14.22 6.48
C GLY A 131 7.80 -15.17 5.90
N GLN A 132 6.73 -15.45 6.67
CA GLN A 132 5.66 -16.37 6.29
C GLN A 132 4.51 -15.55 5.70
N PRO A 133 3.92 -15.97 4.57
CA PRO A 133 2.80 -15.24 3.97
C PRO A 133 1.60 -15.24 4.92
N LEU A 134 0.75 -14.21 4.83
CA LEU A 134 -0.50 -14.16 5.58
C LEU A 134 -1.45 -15.26 5.09
N THR A 135 -1.28 -16.49 5.57
CA THR A 135 -2.31 -17.52 5.48
C THR A 135 -3.23 -17.34 6.68
N GLY A 136 -4.08 -16.32 6.67
CA GLY A 136 -5.08 -16.16 7.72
C GLY A 136 -6.11 -17.29 7.60
N LYS A 137 -6.12 -18.25 8.54
CA LYS A 137 -7.33 -19.06 8.73
C LYS A 137 -8.36 -18.23 9.48
N PRO A 138 -9.64 -18.26 9.10
CA PRO A 138 -10.68 -17.68 9.93
C PRO A 138 -10.71 -18.41 11.28
N ILE A 139 -10.22 -17.79 12.34
CA ILE A 139 -10.40 -18.30 13.71
C ILE A 139 -11.64 -17.62 14.29
N VAL A 140 -12.71 -18.40 14.48
CA VAL A 140 -13.92 -17.90 15.13
C VAL A 140 -13.80 -18.03 16.65
N SER A 141 -14.05 -16.89 17.31
CA SER A 141 -14.61 -16.70 18.67
C SER A 141 -13.66 -16.57 19.87
N VAL A 142 -13.74 -15.38 20.50
CA VAL A 142 -14.17 -15.25 21.91
C VAL A 142 -15.23 -14.13 21.99
N ASN A 143 -16.40 -14.40 22.59
CA ASN A 143 -17.51 -13.44 22.85
C ASN A 143 -18.30 -12.89 21.63
N GLY A 144 -18.45 -13.65 20.55
CA GLY A 144 -19.36 -13.27 19.44
C GLY A 144 -18.87 -12.11 18.55
N SER A 145 -17.66 -11.61 18.80
CA SER A 145 -16.93 -10.72 17.89
C SER A 145 -16.07 -11.58 16.96
N LYS A 146 -16.19 -11.40 15.63
CA LYS A 146 -15.36 -12.10 14.65
C LYS A 146 -14.14 -11.24 14.36
N SER A 147 -12.97 -11.68 14.82
CA SER A 147 -11.70 -11.08 14.46
C SER A 147 -10.92 -12.00 13.52
N ILE A 148 -10.35 -11.45 12.46
CA ILE A 148 -9.28 -12.16 11.75
C ILE A 148 -8.01 -11.82 12.52
N VAL A 149 -7.35 -12.84 13.05
CA VAL A 149 -6.07 -12.70 13.73
C VAL A 149 -5.01 -13.27 12.81
N CYS A 150 -3.88 -12.59 12.69
CA CYS A 150 -2.73 -13.14 12.00
C CYS A 150 -2.27 -14.39 12.76
N ASP A 151 -2.36 -15.56 12.11
CA ASP A 151 -1.94 -16.84 12.70
C ASP A 151 -0.44 -16.88 13.08
N ILE A 152 0.33 -15.89 12.65
CA ILE A 152 1.77 -15.80 12.84
C ILE A 152 2.13 -14.88 14.02
N CYS A 153 1.66 -13.63 14.04
CA CYS A 153 2.03 -12.65 15.06
C CYS A 153 0.96 -12.46 16.15
N GLY A 154 -0.24 -13.02 15.98
CA GLY A 154 -1.36 -12.81 16.90
C GLY A 154 -1.95 -11.40 16.85
N GLU A 155 -1.51 -10.54 15.93
CA GLU A 155 -2.12 -9.23 15.72
C GLU A 155 -3.49 -9.38 15.05
N THR A 156 -4.43 -8.59 15.51
CA THR A 156 -5.78 -8.57 14.97
C THR A 156 -5.77 -7.86 13.60
N ILE A 157 -5.90 -8.63 12.51
CA ILE A 157 -6.04 -8.16 11.12
C ILE A 157 -7.39 -7.45 10.92
N LEU A 158 -8.44 -7.93 11.59
CA LEU A 158 -9.76 -7.29 11.68
C LEU A 158 -10.21 -7.34 13.13
N ASP A 159 -10.22 -6.21 13.84
CA ASP A 159 -10.88 -6.12 15.15
C ASP A 159 -12.15 -5.32 14.94
N ASN A 160 -13.24 -5.73 15.59
CA ASN A 160 -14.59 -5.15 15.48
C ASN A 160 -14.57 -3.74 14.86
N VAL A 161 -14.96 -3.64 13.58
CA VAL A 161 -15.15 -2.39 12.81
C VAL A 161 -13.92 -1.82 12.06
N SER A 162 -12.70 -2.40 12.11
CA SER A 162 -11.61 -1.92 11.24
C SER A 162 -11.63 -2.55 9.84
N THR A 163 -11.55 -1.71 8.81
CA THR A 163 -11.42 -2.09 7.39
C THR A 163 -10.24 -3.04 7.17
N PRO A 164 -10.37 -4.11 6.33
CA PRO A 164 -9.24 -4.91 5.87
C PRO A 164 -8.11 -4.02 5.38
N LEU A 165 -6.88 -4.47 5.62
CA LEU A 165 -5.72 -3.82 5.04
C LEU A 165 -5.88 -3.77 3.51
N PRO A 166 -5.49 -2.65 2.86
CA PRO A 166 -5.45 -2.61 1.41
C PRO A 166 -4.64 -3.78 0.82
N PHE A 167 -5.06 -4.25 -0.35
CA PHE A 167 -4.48 -5.37 -1.12
C PHE A 167 -4.59 -6.74 -0.46
N THR A 168 -5.41 -6.86 0.58
CA THR A 168 -5.71 -8.15 1.20
C THR A 168 -6.53 -8.98 0.23
N ARG A 169 -6.07 -10.21 0.00
CA ARG A 169 -6.85 -11.21 -0.73
C ARG A 169 -8.06 -11.61 0.11
N VAL A 170 -9.24 -11.44 -0.46
CA VAL A 170 -10.52 -11.84 0.13
C VAL A 170 -11.18 -12.87 -0.77
N THR A 171 -12.04 -13.69 -0.20
CA THR A 171 -12.80 -14.69 -0.95
C THR A 171 -14.27 -14.52 -0.60
N ALA A 172 -15.15 -14.57 -1.60
CA ALA A 172 -16.59 -14.61 -1.38
C ALA A 172 -17.26 -15.57 -2.36
N LYS A 173 -18.36 -16.21 -1.92
CA LYS A 173 -19.22 -16.96 -2.83
C LYS A 173 -20.26 -16.05 -3.45
N PHE A 174 -20.30 -16.00 -4.77
CA PHE A 174 -21.33 -15.35 -5.56
C PHE A 174 -22.04 -16.38 -6.45
N ARG A 175 -23.36 -16.54 -6.26
CA ARG A 175 -24.18 -17.51 -7.01
C ARG A 175 -23.62 -18.94 -6.99
N GLY A 176 -23.09 -19.36 -5.83
CA GLY A 176 -22.50 -20.68 -5.64
C GLY A 176 -21.12 -20.89 -6.28
N THR A 177 -20.54 -19.84 -6.88
CA THR A 177 -19.15 -19.84 -7.38
C THR A 177 -18.28 -19.05 -6.41
N GLU A 178 -17.13 -19.61 -6.04
CA GLU A 178 -16.14 -18.92 -5.22
C GLU A 178 -15.36 -17.93 -6.09
N HIS A 179 -15.28 -16.69 -5.65
CA HIS A 179 -14.54 -15.62 -6.28
C HIS A 179 -13.49 -15.09 -5.34
N VAL A 180 -12.35 -14.72 -5.91
CA VAL A 180 -11.25 -14.09 -5.20
C VAL A 180 -11.25 -12.61 -5.53
N GLY A 181 -11.07 -11.77 -4.52
CA GLY A 181 -10.95 -10.34 -4.67
C GLY A 181 -9.74 -9.79 -3.94
N THR A 182 -9.39 -8.56 -4.29
CA THR A 182 -8.28 -7.81 -3.69
C THR A 182 -8.87 -6.52 -3.13
N THR A 183 -8.76 -6.32 -1.81
CA THR A 183 -9.21 -5.06 -1.21
C THR A 183 -8.36 -3.91 -1.75
N LEU A 184 -8.95 -2.73 -1.91
CA LEU A 184 -8.26 -1.53 -2.34
C LEU A 184 -8.30 -0.48 -1.22
N PRO A 185 -7.35 0.47 -1.18
CA PRO A 185 -7.47 1.64 -0.34
C PRO A 185 -8.72 2.42 -0.75
N VAL A 186 -9.53 2.85 0.21
CA VAL A 186 -10.71 3.69 -0.06
C VAL A 186 -10.32 4.99 -0.79
N ASN A 187 -9.12 5.51 -0.59
CA ASN A 187 -8.61 6.69 -1.29
C ASN A 187 -7.90 6.37 -2.62
N SER A 188 -7.83 5.12 -3.05
CA SER A 188 -7.24 4.77 -4.35
C SER A 188 -8.14 5.25 -5.48
N ARG A 189 -7.63 5.98 -6.46
CA ARG A 189 -8.40 6.32 -7.68
C ARG A 189 -8.91 5.10 -8.44
N TYR A 190 -8.26 3.95 -8.28
CA TYR A 190 -8.70 2.70 -8.89
C TYR A 190 -9.95 2.14 -8.21
N ALA A 191 -10.10 2.32 -6.89
CA ALA A 191 -11.32 1.91 -6.17
C ALA A 191 -12.59 2.60 -6.69
N TRP A 192 -12.41 3.76 -7.31
CA TRP A 192 -13.49 4.59 -7.82
C TRP A 192 -13.57 4.60 -9.36
N ALA A 193 -12.77 3.76 -10.03
CA ALA A 193 -12.81 3.58 -11.47
C ALA A 193 -14.21 3.15 -11.91
N GLY A 194 -14.78 3.83 -12.91
CA GLY A 194 -16.12 3.51 -13.42
C GLY A 194 -17.29 3.91 -12.50
N THR A 195 -17.03 4.52 -11.34
CA THR A 195 -18.12 5.04 -10.50
C THR A 195 -18.72 6.30 -11.11
N TRP A 196 -20.06 6.40 -11.10
CA TRP A 196 -20.80 7.52 -11.69
C TRP A 196 -20.60 8.87 -10.95
N HIS A 197 -19.91 8.83 -9.81
CA HIS A 197 -19.75 9.98 -8.91
C HIS A 197 -18.68 10.98 -9.36
N PHE A 198 -17.85 10.61 -10.34
CA PHE A 198 -16.80 11.49 -10.85
C PHE A 198 -17.06 11.85 -12.31
N GLY A 199 -16.88 13.13 -12.65
CA GLY A 199 -16.97 13.60 -14.03
C GLY A 199 -15.92 12.91 -14.90
N TRP A 200 -16.34 12.41 -16.06
CA TRP A 200 -15.49 11.66 -16.97
C TRP A 200 -14.46 12.58 -17.64
N GLU A 201 -13.17 12.42 -17.30
CA GLU A 201 -12.05 12.77 -18.18
C GLU A 201 -11.60 11.53 -18.97
N SER A 202 -10.74 11.72 -19.98
CA SER A 202 -10.48 10.80 -21.11
C SER A 202 -10.07 9.36 -20.79
N ASP A 203 -9.77 9.06 -19.52
CA ASP A 203 -9.20 7.79 -19.07
C ASP A 203 -10.10 7.04 -18.06
N ASN A 204 -11.36 7.47 -17.86
CA ASN A 204 -12.35 6.85 -16.95
C ASN A 204 -11.90 6.70 -15.47
N LEU A 205 -10.83 7.40 -15.07
CA LEU A 205 -10.33 7.42 -13.69
C LEU A 205 -10.50 8.81 -13.09
N PRO A 206 -11.01 8.93 -11.86
CA PRO A 206 -11.08 10.21 -11.18
C PRO A 206 -9.69 10.75 -10.84
N THR A 207 -9.58 12.09 -10.73
CA THR A 207 -8.36 12.71 -10.20
C THR A 207 -8.22 12.37 -8.71
N GLN A 208 -6.98 12.27 -8.23
CA GLN A 208 -6.72 11.94 -6.82
C GLN A 208 -7.38 12.95 -5.87
N VAL A 209 -7.31 14.24 -6.20
CA VAL A 209 -7.95 15.31 -5.44
C VAL A 209 -9.48 15.11 -5.35
N ALA A 210 -10.13 14.67 -6.43
CA ALA A 210 -11.56 14.41 -6.40
C ALA A 210 -11.90 13.21 -5.49
N VAL A 211 -11.10 12.14 -5.57
CA VAL A 211 -11.25 10.96 -4.72
C VAL A 211 -11.08 11.32 -3.25
N ASP A 212 -10.02 12.06 -2.90
CA ASP A 212 -9.75 12.49 -1.53
C ASP A 212 -10.91 13.32 -0.99
N ILE A 213 -11.42 14.30 -1.76
CA ILE A 213 -12.58 15.12 -1.38
C ILE A 213 -13.82 14.25 -1.18
N HIS A 214 -14.07 13.29 -2.06
CA HIS A 214 -15.23 12.40 -1.96
C HIS A 214 -15.13 11.51 -0.72
N VAL A 215 -13.97 10.90 -0.48
CA VAL A 215 -13.71 10.07 0.70
C VAL A 215 -13.89 10.86 1.99
N GLU A 216 -13.35 12.08 2.06
CA GLU A 216 -13.53 12.95 3.23
C GLU A 216 -15.01 13.34 3.44
N ASN A 217 -15.74 13.63 2.36
CA ASN A 217 -17.18 13.87 2.44
C ASN A 217 -17.95 12.64 2.93
N CYS A 218 -17.58 11.45 2.46
CA CYS A 218 -18.23 10.21 2.86
C CYS A 218 -17.91 9.85 4.33
N LYS A 219 -16.69 10.14 4.81
CA LYS A 219 -16.30 10.02 6.23
C LYS A 219 -17.09 10.99 7.10
N ALA A 220 -17.20 12.27 6.70
CA ALA A 220 -17.94 13.30 7.42
C ALA A 220 -19.44 12.96 7.56
N ARG A 221 -19.98 12.13 6.65
CA ARG A 221 -21.37 11.64 6.67
C ARG A 221 -21.53 10.26 7.30
N SER A 222 -20.46 9.64 7.78
CA SER A 222 -20.44 8.25 8.25
C SER A 222 -21.00 7.25 7.21
N THR A 223 -20.74 7.52 5.94
CA THR A 223 -21.23 6.73 4.80
C THR A 223 -20.17 5.79 4.21
N VAL A 224 -18.89 5.92 4.59
CA VAL A 224 -17.85 4.92 4.26
C VAL A 224 -17.98 3.75 5.22
N LEU A 225 -18.87 2.81 4.91
CA LEU A 225 -19.00 1.53 5.63
C LEU A 225 -18.49 0.35 4.79
N GLU A 226 -18.06 0.62 3.56
CA GLU A 226 -17.78 -0.40 2.56
C GLU A 226 -16.35 -0.27 2.03
N ILE A 227 -15.74 -1.43 1.79
CA ILE A 227 -14.37 -1.61 1.37
C ILE A 227 -14.39 -1.91 -0.13
N PRO A 228 -13.70 -1.13 -0.96
CA PRO A 228 -13.62 -1.45 -2.37
C PRO A 228 -12.82 -2.74 -2.54
N VAL A 229 -13.38 -3.68 -3.29
CA VAL A 229 -12.77 -4.97 -3.61
C VAL A 229 -12.75 -5.10 -5.13
N ALA A 230 -11.55 -5.25 -5.70
CA ALA A 230 -11.37 -5.62 -7.10
C ALA A 230 -11.47 -7.14 -7.22
N TRP A 231 -12.54 -7.63 -7.83
CA TRP A 231 -12.80 -9.06 -7.99
C TRP A 231 -12.13 -9.65 -9.23
N ASP A 232 -11.87 -10.96 -9.20
CA ASP A 232 -11.27 -11.74 -10.30
C ASP A 232 -12.07 -11.71 -11.60
N PHE A 233 -13.36 -11.40 -11.54
CA PHE A 233 -14.23 -11.20 -12.70
C PHE A 233 -14.18 -9.78 -13.27
N GLY A 234 -13.28 -8.92 -12.78
CA GLY A 234 -12.90 -7.66 -13.42
C GLY A 234 -13.68 -6.41 -12.97
N GLU A 235 -14.56 -6.53 -11.97
CA GLU A 235 -15.34 -5.42 -11.44
C GLU A 235 -14.89 -5.03 -10.04
N ILE A 236 -15.14 -3.78 -9.65
CA ILE A 236 -14.90 -3.28 -8.29
C ILE A 236 -16.24 -3.10 -7.59
N TYR A 237 -16.42 -3.79 -6.47
CA TYR A 237 -17.58 -3.60 -5.60
C TYR A 237 -17.16 -3.04 -4.25
N PHE A 238 -18.01 -2.19 -3.69
CA PHE A 238 -17.88 -1.72 -2.32
C PHE A 238 -18.59 -2.72 -1.42
N GLU A 239 -17.83 -3.39 -0.57
CA GLU A 239 -18.24 -4.53 0.22
C GLU A 239 -18.25 -4.18 1.70
N ARG A 240 -19.31 -4.51 2.44
CA ARG A 240 -19.26 -4.33 3.90
C ARG A 240 -18.26 -5.31 4.51
N ALA A 241 -17.52 -4.84 5.52
CA ALA A 241 -16.49 -5.65 6.19
C ALA A 241 -17.03 -6.98 6.73
N ASP A 242 -18.26 -6.98 7.25
CA ASP A 242 -18.93 -8.17 7.79
C ASP A 242 -19.44 -9.13 6.70
N GLN A 243 -19.73 -8.63 5.50
CA GLN A 243 -20.16 -9.43 4.34
C GLN A 243 -19.01 -10.12 3.61
N LEU A 244 -17.76 -9.75 3.89
CA LEU A 244 -16.57 -10.47 3.43
C LEU A 244 -16.28 -11.73 4.26
N LEU A 245 -16.99 -11.92 5.39
CA LEU A 245 -16.80 -13.04 6.31
C LEU A 245 -17.91 -14.10 6.21
N GLU A 246 -18.94 -13.89 5.39
CA GLU A 246 -20.06 -14.83 5.25
C GLU A 246 -19.96 -15.63 3.95
N ASP A 247 -19.96 -16.95 4.10
CA ASP A 247 -19.63 -17.95 3.07
C ASP A 247 -20.79 -18.27 2.09
N ASP A 248 -21.92 -17.58 2.22
CA ASP A 248 -23.10 -17.76 1.36
C ASP A 248 -23.89 -16.46 1.23
N ARG A 249 -23.83 -15.82 0.05
CA ARG A 249 -24.72 -14.70 -0.31
C ARG A 249 -25.81 -15.13 -1.29
N ALA A 250 -27.05 -14.76 -0.98
CA ALA A 250 -28.13 -14.65 -1.95
C ALA A 250 -28.45 -13.15 -2.13
N TYR A 251 -28.11 -12.57 -3.28
CA TYR A 251 -28.62 -11.26 -3.67
C TYR A 251 -29.95 -11.46 -4.38
N ASP A 252 -31.04 -10.96 -3.78
CA ASP A 252 -32.32 -10.79 -4.48
C ASP A 252 -32.19 -9.60 -5.43
N THR A 253 -32.16 -9.87 -6.72
CA THR A 253 -32.24 -8.85 -7.76
C THR A 253 -33.70 -8.46 -7.94
N ASN A 254 -34.09 -7.30 -7.42
CA ASN A 254 -35.21 -6.53 -7.98
C ASN A 254 -34.68 -5.50 -8.97
#